data_AF-Q8IHF8-F1
#
_entry.id   AF-Q8IHF8-F1
#
_cell.length_a   1.000
_cell.length_b   1.000
_cell.length_c   1.000
_cell.angle_alpha   90.00
_cell.angle_beta   90.00
_cell.angle_gamma   90.00
#
_symmetry.space_group_name_H-M   'P 1'
#
loop_
_entity.id
_entity.type
_entity.pdbx_description
1 polymer ?
#
loop_
_entity_poly.entity_id
_entity_poly.type
_entity_poly.pdbx_seq_one_letter_code
_entity_poly.pdbx_strand_id
1 'polypeptide(L)'
;MANKGHFIERNGAFRAAGLPSFGDDKISFKDCVIIAHPSEEIRHQLELECRRNKPQPFGKLSPILPESKMGELLSSEGQKSRVAVFKEKFLEDMYCKFGKTGQIQPTHSKPDDVTNWSHTFGRANPPAETLYSTIMPKKSADQVNREYAEFHRGHIVSNNHYFPSEQINRRYDKPFDRLNTYGVLQGAEHSGSTMKKCLMQGDEHLTVVSKPWMDYVQKTKAPLGKKYEKYLDKVPDVFFGYRPHTDKCTIRMLLEDIRPCEEDNSLVMALSYLNRLRESLHKRNDFYMMDLIASLEREDKEHTGHMPLSQILGTMYKLHIRVDAAKIRTMLSHFGKILDEGCPTERVNYDHFCRILSVQQPLPNVGCIGHIPDNMYNKETTYTKLCKDRMADIPVSPEFNWPNRSAHRTDDINTHVKDVIQPELPIKVGLRPSDMTWPRSKDQIERIFDNIVSKDAFENIWQRIMAKKKTNDQDLKELASVAQFRAAMNCEMHAST
;
A
#
# COMPACT_ATOMS: atom_id res chain seq x y z
N MET A 1 26.75 -17.00 -87.28
CA MET A 1 27.10 -16.47 -85.93
C MET A 1 26.23 -15.26 -85.63
N ALA A 2 25.13 -15.44 -84.91
CA ALA A 2 24.02 -14.49 -84.87
C ALA A 2 24.14 -13.34 -83.85
N ASN A 3 25.15 -13.31 -82.97
CA ASN A 3 25.33 -12.27 -81.94
C ASN A 3 26.70 -11.58 -82.01
N LYS A 4 27.35 -11.61 -83.17
CA LYS A 4 28.65 -10.97 -83.38
C LYS A 4 28.45 -9.45 -83.53
N GLY A 5 28.90 -8.65 -82.56
CA GLY A 5 28.87 -7.18 -82.60
C GLY A 5 27.80 -6.49 -81.74
N HIS A 6 26.92 -7.24 -81.07
CA HIS A 6 25.89 -6.65 -80.20
C HIS A 6 26.25 -6.63 -78.70
N PHE A 7 27.24 -7.42 -78.27
CA PHE A 7 27.70 -7.46 -76.88
C PHE A 7 29.23 -7.49 -76.81
N ILE A 8 29.82 -6.80 -75.83
CA ILE A 8 31.27 -6.83 -75.55
C ILE A 8 31.55 -8.09 -74.72
N GLU A 9 32.19 -9.09 -75.33
CA GLU A 9 32.60 -10.31 -74.64
C GLU A 9 33.68 -10.00 -73.60
N ARG A 10 33.40 -10.23 -72.31
CA ARG A 10 34.35 -9.99 -71.21
C ARG A 10 35.19 -11.21 -70.83
N ASN A 11 34.89 -12.40 -71.36
CA ASN A 11 35.63 -13.63 -71.07
C ASN A 11 35.43 -14.68 -72.20
N GLY A 12 36.50 -15.05 -72.93
CA GLY A 12 36.42 -15.91 -74.13
C GLY A 12 36.27 -17.42 -73.86
N ALA A 13 36.26 -17.85 -72.60
CA ALA A 13 36.24 -19.26 -72.22
C ALA A 13 34.82 -19.87 -72.11
N PHE A 14 33.76 -19.05 -72.06
CA PHE A 14 32.39 -19.54 -71.88
C PHE A 14 31.52 -19.25 -73.10
N ARG A 15 30.91 -20.29 -73.67
CA ARG A 15 29.86 -20.15 -74.69
C ARG A 15 28.54 -19.74 -74.02
N ALA A 16 27.84 -18.78 -74.63
CA ALA A 16 26.49 -18.41 -74.20
C ALA A 16 25.51 -19.58 -74.41
N ALA A 17 24.71 -19.89 -73.39
CA ALA A 17 23.72 -20.96 -73.44
C ALA A 17 22.41 -20.47 -74.10
N GLY A 18 21.99 -21.13 -75.18
CA GLY A 18 20.73 -20.89 -75.90
C GLY A 18 20.68 -21.62 -77.24
N LEU A 19 19.48 -22.03 -77.69
CA LEU A 19 19.30 -22.62 -79.02
C LEU A 19 19.43 -21.54 -80.12
N PRO A 20 20.16 -21.78 -81.21
CA PRO A 20 20.18 -20.87 -82.36
C PRO A 20 18.82 -20.91 -83.06
N SER A 21 18.17 -19.76 -83.22
CA SER A 21 16.79 -19.66 -83.75
C SER A 21 16.66 -19.78 -85.27
N PHE A 22 17.73 -20.07 -86.02
CA PHE A 22 17.66 -20.25 -87.48
C PHE A 22 18.69 -21.27 -87.98
N GLY A 23 18.24 -22.19 -88.85
CA GLY A 23 19.07 -23.18 -89.53
C GLY A 23 19.88 -22.59 -90.70
N ASP A 24 20.91 -23.33 -91.11
CA ASP A 24 21.81 -23.00 -92.21
C ASP A 24 21.04 -22.99 -93.53
N ASP A 25 20.61 -21.80 -93.97
CA ASP A 25 20.73 -21.31 -95.35
C ASP A 25 19.95 -20.00 -95.50
N LYS A 26 20.67 -18.91 -95.76
CA LYS A 26 20.09 -17.61 -96.08
C LYS A 26 19.57 -17.65 -97.52
N ILE A 27 18.38 -18.21 -97.75
CA ILE A 27 17.67 -18.01 -99.02
C ILE A 27 17.26 -16.54 -99.08
N SER A 28 17.88 -15.79 -99.98
CA SER A 28 17.55 -14.39 -100.21
C SER A 28 16.32 -14.31 -101.10
N PHE A 29 15.39 -13.39 -100.83
CA PHE A 29 14.16 -13.19 -101.62
C PHE A 29 14.41 -13.07 -103.14
N LYS A 30 15.61 -12.62 -103.53
CA LYS A 30 16.05 -12.51 -104.92
C LYS A 30 16.07 -13.87 -105.67
N ASP A 31 16.29 -14.98 -104.98
CA ASP A 31 16.40 -16.30 -105.57
C ASP A 31 15.02 -16.95 -105.82
N CYS A 32 13.94 -16.40 -105.25
CA CYS A 32 12.56 -16.90 -105.41
C CYS A 32 11.79 -16.28 -106.60
N VAL A 33 12.33 -15.25 -107.26
CA VAL A 33 11.62 -14.50 -108.33
C VAL A 33 12.01 -14.98 -109.75
N ILE A 34 13.02 -15.84 -109.88
CA ILE A 34 13.39 -16.45 -111.18
C ILE A 34 12.53 -17.70 -111.39
N ILE A 35 11.33 -17.53 -111.94
CA ILE A 35 10.54 -18.66 -112.47
C ILE A 35 11.05 -18.96 -113.88
N ALA A 36 12.07 -19.80 -113.98
CA ALA A 36 12.52 -20.37 -115.25
C ALA A 36 12.78 -21.87 -115.04
N HIS A 37 11.71 -22.66 -114.89
CA HIS A 37 11.83 -24.12 -114.99
C HIS A 37 11.95 -24.47 -116.48
N PRO A 38 13.00 -25.19 -116.92
CA PRO A 38 13.31 -25.39 -118.34
C PRO A 38 12.19 -26.05 -119.14
N SER A 39 11.29 -26.79 -118.48
CA SER A 39 10.14 -27.45 -119.10
C SER A 39 9.04 -26.50 -119.60
N GLU A 40 8.80 -25.38 -118.90
CA GLU A 40 7.76 -24.42 -119.31
C GLU A 40 8.22 -23.59 -120.51
N GLU A 41 9.51 -23.26 -120.57
CA GLU A 41 10.14 -22.56 -121.69
C GLU A 41 10.08 -23.38 -122.98
N ILE A 42 10.37 -24.69 -122.90
CA ILE A 42 10.25 -25.62 -124.04
C ILE A 42 8.80 -25.70 -124.54
N ARG A 43 7.83 -25.79 -123.64
CA ARG A 43 6.40 -25.90 -124.01
C ARG A 43 5.90 -24.63 -124.70
N HIS A 44 6.28 -23.46 -124.19
CA HIS A 44 5.94 -22.19 -124.80
C HIS A 44 6.52 -22.04 -126.22
N GLN A 45 7.75 -22.50 -126.44
CA GLN A 45 8.34 -22.51 -127.79
C GLN A 45 7.58 -23.46 -128.75
N LEU A 46 7.17 -24.64 -128.27
CA LEU A 46 6.37 -25.60 -129.05
C LEU A 46 4.99 -25.04 -129.45
N GLU A 47 4.32 -24.31 -128.55
CA GLU A 47 3.01 -23.71 -128.83
C GLU A 47 3.11 -22.54 -129.83
N LEU A 48 4.20 -21.76 -129.78
CA LEU A 48 4.49 -20.70 -130.75
C LEU A 48 4.69 -21.26 -132.17
N GLU A 49 5.47 -22.34 -132.30
CA GLU A 49 5.68 -23.07 -133.56
C GLU A 49 4.35 -23.60 -134.13
N CYS A 50 3.51 -24.20 -133.28
CA CYS A 50 2.19 -24.70 -133.68
C CYS A 50 1.22 -23.60 -134.15
N ARG A 51 1.32 -22.38 -133.58
CA ARG A 51 0.48 -21.24 -134.00
C ARG A 51 0.92 -20.67 -135.34
N ARG A 52 2.21 -20.67 -135.65
CA ARG A 52 2.74 -20.23 -136.96
C ARG A 52 2.29 -21.14 -138.10
N ASN A 53 2.07 -22.42 -137.83
CA ASN A 53 1.78 -23.42 -138.85
C ASN A 53 0.28 -23.66 -139.14
N LYS A 54 -0.65 -22.89 -138.56
CA LYS A 54 -2.10 -23.05 -138.83
C LYS A 54 -2.64 -22.00 -139.82
N PRO A 55 -3.19 -22.39 -140.98
CA PRO A 55 -3.88 -21.46 -141.87
C PRO A 55 -5.21 -20.99 -141.25
N GLN A 56 -5.53 -19.69 -141.38
CA GLN A 56 -6.76 -19.12 -140.84
C GLN A 56 -7.99 -19.49 -141.69
N PRO A 57 -9.07 -20.02 -141.08
CA PRO A 57 -10.29 -20.40 -141.81
C PRO A 57 -11.18 -19.19 -142.13
N PHE A 58 -11.68 -19.15 -143.37
CA PHE A 58 -12.52 -18.08 -143.93
C PHE A 58 -14.02 -18.47 -143.88
N GLY A 59 -14.87 -17.66 -143.24
CA GLY A 59 -16.34 -17.77 -143.31
C GLY A 59 -17.08 -17.73 -141.95
N LYS A 60 -18.30 -17.17 -141.93
CA LYS A 60 -19.16 -17.06 -140.72
C LYS A 60 -19.92 -18.36 -140.46
N LEU A 61 -19.76 -18.91 -139.25
CA LEU A 61 -20.31 -20.19 -138.79
C LEU A 61 -21.79 -20.09 -138.41
N SER A 62 -22.61 -21.03 -138.90
CA SER A 62 -24.01 -21.21 -138.49
C SER A 62 -24.12 -22.10 -137.24
N PRO A 63 -25.13 -21.87 -136.36
CA PRO A 63 -25.23 -22.57 -135.08
C PRO A 63 -25.98 -23.90 -135.22
N ILE A 64 -25.37 -24.96 -134.71
CA ILE A 64 -25.97 -26.29 -134.57
C ILE A 64 -26.81 -26.30 -133.28
N LEU A 65 -28.12 -26.56 -133.41
CA LEU A 65 -29.01 -26.84 -132.28
C LEU A 65 -29.09 -28.37 -132.06
N PRO A 66 -28.69 -28.88 -130.88
CA PRO A 66 -28.61 -30.32 -130.61
C PRO A 66 -29.96 -30.90 -130.13
N GLU A 67 -30.45 -31.93 -130.83
CA GLU A 67 -31.54 -32.79 -130.37
C GLU A 67 -31.06 -33.68 -129.21
N SER A 68 -31.26 -33.24 -127.97
CA SER A 68 -30.83 -34.02 -126.80
C SER A 68 -32.01 -34.87 -126.28
N LYS A 69 -31.86 -36.20 -126.26
CA LYS A 69 -32.83 -37.12 -125.64
C LYS A 69 -32.65 -37.11 -124.12
N MET A 70 -33.76 -37.08 -123.38
CA MET A 70 -33.83 -36.95 -121.92
C MET A 70 -32.97 -37.96 -121.12
N GLY A 71 -32.63 -39.11 -121.71
CA GLY A 71 -31.74 -40.11 -121.10
C GLY A 71 -30.28 -39.67 -120.94
N GLU A 72 -29.76 -38.79 -121.81
CA GLU A 72 -28.38 -38.28 -121.69
C GLU A 72 -28.22 -37.27 -120.55
N LEU A 73 -29.28 -36.53 -120.21
CA LEU A 73 -29.26 -35.53 -119.14
C LEU A 73 -29.28 -36.15 -117.74
N LEU A 74 -29.82 -37.36 -117.59
CA LEU A 74 -29.94 -38.06 -116.30
C LEU A 74 -28.82 -39.09 -116.04
N SER A 75 -27.94 -39.33 -117.01
CA SER A 75 -26.88 -40.35 -116.95
C SER A 75 -25.50 -39.77 -116.65
N SER A 76 -25.38 -38.81 -115.72
CA SER A 76 -24.17 -37.98 -115.59
C SER A 76 -22.97 -38.64 -114.89
N GLU A 77 -23.09 -39.77 -114.21
CA GLU A 77 -21.94 -40.39 -113.50
C GLU A 77 -21.67 -41.87 -113.82
N GLY A 78 -22.68 -42.63 -114.26
CA GLY A 78 -22.56 -44.09 -114.42
C GLY A 78 -21.94 -44.60 -115.72
N GLN A 79 -21.89 -43.79 -116.79
CA GLN A 79 -21.40 -44.22 -118.11
C GLN A 79 -20.16 -43.47 -118.61
N LYS A 80 -19.44 -42.75 -117.74
CA LYS A 80 -18.16 -42.14 -118.10
C LYS A 80 -17.08 -43.21 -118.29
N SER A 81 -16.33 -43.15 -119.39
CA SER A 81 -15.22 -44.08 -119.64
C SER A 81 -14.13 -43.92 -118.57
N ARG A 82 -13.39 -45.00 -118.24
CA ARG A 82 -12.32 -44.99 -117.21
C ARG A 82 -11.30 -43.86 -117.42
N VAL A 83 -11.00 -43.53 -118.68
CA VAL A 83 -10.07 -42.45 -119.04
C VAL A 83 -10.68 -41.08 -118.76
N ALA A 84 -11.97 -40.89 -119.03
CA ALA A 84 -12.67 -39.65 -118.71
C ALA A 84 -12.72 -39.42 -117.20
N VAL A 85 -13.06 -40.46 -116.42
CA VAL A 85 -13.04 -40.41 -114.94
C VAL A 85 -11.63 -40.15 -114.41
N PHE A 86 -10.60 -40.74 -115.00
CA PHE A 86 -9.20 -40.47 -114.63
C PHE A 86 -8.83 -39.01 -114.88
N LYS A 87 -9.17 -38.47 -116.05
CA LYS A 87 -8.89 -37.07 -116.39
C LYS A 87 -9.63 -36.11 -115.45
N GLU A 88 -10.89 -36.39 -115.16
CA GLU A 88 -11.71 -35.58 -114.25
C GLU A 88 -11.11 -35.60 -112.84
N LYS A 89 -10.77 -36.78 -112.29
CA LYS A 89 -10.08 -36.90 -111.00
C LYS A 89 -8.70 -36.25 -110.97
N PHE A 90 -7.93 -36.35 -112.06
CA PHE A 90 -6.62 -35.70 -112.17
C PHE A 90 -6.74 -34.17 -112.19
N LEU A 91 -7.78 -33.64 -112.85
CA LEU A 91 -8.06 -32.21 -112.83
C LEU A 91 -8.56 -31.76 -111.46
N GLU A 92 -9.45 -32.52 -110.82
CA GLU A 92 -9.89 -32.27 -109.45
C GLU A 92 -8.72 -32.25 -108.46
N ASP A 93 -7.78 -33.21 -108.55
CA ASP A 93 -6.58 -33.26 -107.72
C ASP A 93 -5.66 -32.04 -107.91
N MET A 94 -5.61 -31.48 -109.12
CA MET A 94 -4.80 -30.29 -109.41
C MET A 94 -5.42 -29.02 -108.85
N TYR A 95 -6.74 -28.86 -108.97
CA TYR A 95 -7.41 -27.58 -108.67
C TYR A 95 -8.07 -27.53 -107.30
N CYS A 96 -8.44 -28.67 -106.71
CA CYS A 96 -9.08 -28.74 -105.41
C CYS A 96 -8.12 -29.23 -104.32
N LYS A 97 -7.82 -28.36 -103.35
CA LYS A 97 -6.92 -28.66 -102.21
C LYS A 97 -7.65 -29.26 -101.00
N PHE A 98 -8.55 -30.21 -101.20
CA PHE A 98 -9.10 -30.99 -100.07
C PHE A 98 -8.32 -32.30 -99.91
N GLY A 99 -8.06 -32.69 -98.66
CA GLY A 99 -7.43 -33.97 -98.36
C GLY A 99 -8.34 -35.12 -98.78
N LYS A 100 -7.80 -36.12 -99.49
CA LYS A 100 -8.55 -37.33 -99.84
C LYS A 100 -8.82 -38.14 -98.58
N THR A 101 -10.08 -38.41 -98.29
CA THR A 101 -10.49 -39.27 -97.17
C THR A 101 -9.95 -40.69 -97.38
N GLY A 102 -9.20 -41.20 -96.39
CA GLY A 102 -8.74 -42.60 -96.36
C GLY A 102 -7.43 -42.91 -97.08
N GLN A 103 -6.67 -41.92 -97.55
CA GLN A 103 -5.33 -42.13 -98.11
C GLN A 103 -4.23 -41.56 -97.19
N ILE A 104 -3.19 -42.36 -96.96
CA ILE A 104 -2.03 -42.01 -96.14
C ILE A 104 -1.10 -41.14 -97.00
N GLN A 105 -0.84 -39.89 -96.59
CA GLN A 105 0.17 -39.07 -97.26
C GLN A 105 1.58 -39.42 -96.75
N PRO A 106 2.53 -39.72 -97.66
CA PRO A 106 3.91 -39.94 -97.27
C PRO A 106 4.55 -38.60 -96.83
N THR A 107 4.94 -38.50 -95.57
CA THR A 107 5.52 -37.27 -94.97
C THR A 107 7.04 -37.20 -95.12
N HIS A 108 7.68 -38.21 -95.75
CA HIS A 108 9.14 -38.30 -95.98
C HIS A 108 10.01 -37.98 -94.74
N SER A 109 9.50 -38.23 -93.54
CA SER A 109 10.12 -37.87 -92.26
C SER A 109 11.00 -38.96 -91.66
N LYS A 110 11.21 -40.07 -92.40
CA LYS A 110 11.91 -41.25 -91.94
C LYS A 110 13.19 -41.49 -92.77
N PRO A 111 14.35 -41.77 -92.14
CA PRO A 111 15.56 -42.17 -92.86
C PRO A 111 15.38 -43.50 -93.61
N ASP A 112 15.97 -43.62 -94.81
CA ASP A 112 15.79 -44.77 -95.71
C ASP A 112 16.27 -46.11 -95.10
N ASP A 113 17.28 -46.08 -94.22
CA ASP A 113 17.88 -47.27 -93.60
C ASP A 113 16.98 -47.96 -92.55
N VAL A 114 15.97 -47.25 -92.05
CA VAL A 114 15.04 -47.81 -91.08
C VAL A 114 13.93 -48.49 -91.87
N THR A 115 13.96 -49.81 -91.99
CA THR A 115 12.83 -50.59 -92.55
C THR A 115 12.17 -51.39 -91.44
N ASN A 116 10.94 -51.85 -91.66
CA ASN A 116 10.20 -52.61 -90.64
C ASN A 116 10.91 -53.90 -90.20
N TRP A 117 11.93 -54.33 -90.96
CA TRP A 117 12.72 -55.52 -90.70
C TRP A 117 14.07 -55.26 -90.01
N SER A 118 14.66 -54.06 -90.15
CA SER A 118 16.01 -53.77 -89.63
C SER A 118 16.02 -53.26 -88.21
N HIS A 119 15.00 -52.48 -87.81
CA HIS A 119 14.98 -51.84 -86.51
C HIS A 119 13.54 -51.79 -85.96
N THR A 120 13.41 -52.12 -84.68
CA THR A 120 12.17 -51.84 -83.94
C THR A 120 12.17 -50.39 -83.47
N PHE A 121 11.05 -49.70 -83.61
CA PHE A 121 10.95 -48.33 -83.10
C PHE A 121 10.99 -48.33 -81.57
N GLY A 122 11.87 -47.51 -81.00
CA GLY A 122 12.09 -47.43 -79.56
C GLY A 122 13.57 -47.44 -79.22
N ARG A 123 13.90 -47.13 -77.96
CA ARG A 123 15.28 -47.14 -77.45
C ARG A 123 15.59 -48.50 -76.85
N ALA A 124 16.53 -49.23 -77.42
CA ALA A 124 17.06 -50.44 -76.79
C ALA A 124 17.93 -50.02 -75.59
N ASN A 125 17.61 -50.53 -74.40
CA ASN A 125 18.45 -50.31 -73.22
C ASN A 125 19.67 -51.25 -73.31
N PRO A 126 20.90 -50.78 -73.02
CA PRO A 126 22.04 -51.67 -72.91
C PRO A 126 21.78 -52.72 -71.81
N PRO A 127 22.39 -53.92 -71.91
CA PRO A 127 22.24 -54.92 -70.86
C PRO A 127 22.71 -54.32 -69.53
N ALA A 128 21.81 -54.35 -68.54
CA ALA A 128 22.08 -53.80 -67.22
C ALA A 128 23.27 -54.53 -66.57
N GLU A 129 24.04 -53.81 -65.75
CA GLU A 129 25.08 -54.43 -64.92
C GLU A 129 24.50 -55.62 -64.15
N THR A 130 25.31 -56.67 -63.99
CA THR A 130 24.85 -57.86 -63.28
C THR A 130 24.52 -57.50 -61.85
N LEU A 131 23.36 -57.97 -61.36
CA LEU A 131 22.92 -57.76 -59.98
C LEU A 131 24.02 -58.12 -58.96
N TYR A 132 24.84 -59.11 -59.30
CA TYR A 132 25.96 -59.55 -58.48
C TYR A 132 27.01 -58.45 -58.22
N SER A 133 27.39 -57.65 -59.22
CA SER A 133 28.36 -56.56 -59.01
C SER A 133 27.79 -55.43 -58.15
N THR A 134 26.47 -55.28 -58.13
CA THR A 134 25.77 -54.31 -57.28
C THR A 134 25.66 -54.80 -55.84
N ILE A 135 25.38 -56.10 -55.63
CA ILE A 135 25.28 -56.70 -54.28
C ILE A 135 26.68 -56.91 -53.67
N MET A 136 27.64 -57.37 -54.46
CA MET A 136 29.01 -57.66 -54.05
C MET A 136 29.98 -56.79 -54.85
N PRO A 137 30.35 -55.60 -54.35
CA PRO A 137 31.27 -54.74 -55.05
C PRO A 137 32.64 -55.40 -55.17
N LYS A 138 33.38 -55.06 -56.24
CA LYS A 138 34.71 -55.63 -56.51
C LYS A 138 35.77 -55.26 -55.46
N LYS A 139 35.55 -54.18 -54.70
CA LYS A 139 36.46 -53.75 -53.63
C LYS A 139 36.29 -54.66 -52.41
N SER A 140 37.40 -55.19 -51.89
CA SER A 140 37.37 -55.97 -50.66
C SER A 140 37.02 -55.09 -49.45
N ALA A 141 36.43 -55.69 -48.43
CA ALA A 141 36.10 -54.99 -47.19
C ALA A 141 37.36 -54.37 -46.54
N ASP A 142 38.49 -55.08 -46.56
CA ASP A 142 39.76 -54.60 -46.01
C ASP A 142 40.29 -53.36 -46.73
N GLN A 143 40.19 -53.34 -48.06
CA GLN A 143 40.60 -52.18 -48.85
C GLN A 143 39.72 -50.98 -48.54
N VAL A 144 38.40 -51.18 -48.48
CA VAL A 144 37.44 -50.10 -48.13
C VAL A 144 37.72 -49.58 -46.72
N ASN A 145 37.92 -50.48 -45.75
CA ASN A 145 38.20 -50.10 -44.37
C ASN A 145 39.53 -49.35 -44.22
N ARG A 146 40.55 -49.73 -45.01
CA ARG A 146 41.84 -49.03 -45.04
C ARG A 146 41.72 -47.64 -45.63
N GLU A 147 41.11 -47.51 -46.81
CA GLU A 147 40.84 -46.21 -47.45
C GLU A 147 40.02 -45.32 -46.49
N TYR A 148 39.05 -45.90 -45.80
CA TYR A 148 38.24 -45.22 -44.81
C TYR A 148 39.05 -44.77 -43.58
N ALA A 149 39.92 -45.63 -43.04
CA ALA A 149 40.79 -45.30 -41.91
C ALA A 149 41.79 -44.18 -42.24
N GLU A 150 42.35 -44.18 -43.45
CA GLU A 150 43.27 -43.14 -43.93
C GLU A 150 42.61 -41.75 -43.96
N PHE A 151 41.34 -41.67 -44.39
CA PHE A 151 40.58 -40.41 -44.43
C PHE A 151 39.65 -40.18 -43.22
N HIS A 152 39.76 -41.01 -42.17
CA HIS A 152 38.85 -40.99 -41.02
C HIS A 152 38.76 -39.61 -40.33
N ARG A 153 39.92 -38.95 -40.14
CA ARG A 153 39.98 -37.62 -39.53
C ARG A 153 39.24 -36.57 -40.36
N GLY A 154 39.24 -36.69 -41.69
CA GLY A 154 38.48 -35.83 -42.60
C GLY A 154 36.97 -36.03 -42.41
N HIS A 155 36.54 -37.28 -42.33
CA HIS A 155 35.14 -37.65 -42.05
C HIS A 155 34.64 -37.20 -40.68
N ILE A 156 35.48 -37.24 -39.64
CA ILE A 156 35.14 -36.67 -38.33
C ILE A 156 34.88 -35.17 -38.43
N VAL A 157 35.73 -34.43 -39.14
CA VAL A 157 35.62 -32.96 -39.25
C VAL A 157 34.43 -32.54 -40.11
N SER A 158 34.16 -33.24 -41.22
CA SER A 158 33.07 -32.88 -42.13
C SER A 158 31.70 -33.34 -41.63
N ASN A 159 31.61 -34.58 -41.14
CA ASN A 159 30.33 -35.26 -40.91
C ASN A 159 30.13 -35.68 -39.44
N ASN A 160 31.09 -35.41 -38.55
CA ASN A 160 31.05 -35.80 -37.14
C ASN A 160 30.82 -37.32 -36.95
N HIS A 161 31.41 -38.13 -37.84
CA HIS A 161 31.28 -39.59 -37.84
C HIS A 161 32.50 -40.25 -37.18
N TYR A 162 32.28 -40.97 -36.08
CA TYR A 162 33.32 -41.66 -35.31
C TYR A 162 33.22 -43.18 -35.45
N PHE A 163 34.33 -43.88 -35.20
CA PHE A 163 34.27 -45.33 -35.05
C PHE A 163 33.54 -45.74 -33.76
N PRO A 164 32.97 -46.96 -33.72
CA PRO A 164 32.43 -47.50 -32.48
C PRO A 164 33.47 -47.45 -31.36
N SER A 165 33.10 -46.88 -30.21
CA SER A 165 33.96 -46.72 -29.02
C SER A 165 35.15 -45.75 -29.16
N GLU A 166 35.21 -44.96 -30.23
CA GLU A 166 36.22 -43.91 -30.34
C GLU A 166 35.88 -42.70 -29.45
N GLN A 167 36.84 -42.23 -28.67
CA GLN A 167 36.68 -41.03 -27.85
C GLN A 167 36.82 -39.77 -28.71
N ILE A 168 35.87 -38.84 -28.58
CA ILE A 168 35.88 -37.57 -29.31
C ILE A 168 37.08 -36.72 -28.86
N ASN A 169 38.05 -36.53 -29.76
CA ASN A 169 39.17 -35.64 -29.50
C ASN A 169 38.82 -34.18 -29.87
N ARG A 170 38.54 -33.37 -28.86
CA ARG A 170 38.20 -31.94 -29.02
C ARG A 170 39.40 -31.02 -29.20
N ARG A 171 40.63 -31.55 -29.18
CA ARG A 171 41.90 -30.80 -29.28
C ARG A 171 42.01 -29.65 -28.27
N TYR A 172 41.61 -29.89 -27.02
CA TYR A 172 41.89 -28.96 -25.93
C TYR A 172 43.41 -28.83 -25.72
N ASP A 173 43.87 -27.65 -25.32
CA ASP A 173 45.31 -27.37 -25.10
C ASP A 173 45.94 -28.27 -24.04
N LYS A 174 45.15 -28.68 -23.04
CA LYS A 174 45.56 -29.68 -22.04
C LYS A 174 44.85 -31.00 -22.33
N PRO A 175 45.60 -32.10 -22.57
CA PRO A 175 44.98 -33.41 -22.76
C PRO A 175 44.26 -33.85 -21.49
N PHE A 176 43.13 -34.55 -21.66
CA PHE A 176 42.42 -35.17 -20.55
C PHE A 176 43.26 -36.33 -19.99
N ASP A 177 43.74 -36.16 -18.75
CA ASP A 177 44.45 -37.19 -18.02
C ASP A 177 43.47 -38.02 -17.17
N ARG A 178 43.31 -39.30 -17.51
CA ARG A 178 42.36 -40.22 -16.85
C ARG A 178 42.65 -40.43 -15.35
N LEU A 179 43.86 -40.16 -14.89
CA LEU A 179 44.25 -40.36 -13.50
C LEU A 179 43.78 -39.23 -12.58
N ASN A 180 43.42 -38.08 -13.14
CA ASN A 180 42.91 -36.95 -12.37
C ASN A 180 41.40 -37.05 -12.18
N THR A 181 40.95 -36.52 -11.04
CA THR A 181 39.52 -36.30 -10.77
C THR A 181 39.11 -34.95 -11.34
N TYR A 182 38.12 -34.96 -12.24
CA TYR A 182 37.54 -33.75 -12.82
C TYR A 182 36.10 -33.56 -12.32
N GLY A 183 35.65 -32.32 -12.37
CA GLY A 183 34.37 -31.91 -11.80
C GLY A 183 34.58 -31.03 -10.57
N VAL A 184 33.51 -30.35 -10.18
CA VAL A 184 33.53 -29.60 -8.92
C VAL A 184 33.43 -30.62 -7.80
N LEU A 185 34.41 -30.64 -6.90
CA LEU A 185 34.26 -31.34 -5.62
C LEU A 185 33.05 -30.71 -4.92
N GLN A 186 31.90 -31.38 -5.01
CA GLN A 186 30.81 -31.12 -4.08
C GLN A 186 31.37 -31.54 -2.74
N GLY A 187 31.80 -30.56 -1.94
CA GLY A 187 32.46 -30.73 -0.65
C GLY A 187 31.57 -31.34 0.43
N ALA A 188 30.87 -32.43 0.11
CA ALA A 188 30.21 -33.30 1.06
C ALA A 188 31.29 -34.07 1.82
N GLU A 189 31.83 -33.41 2.83
CA GLU A 189 32.76 -34.00 3.78
C GLU A 189 32.08 -35.20 4.45
N HIS A 190 32.55 -36.42 4.14
CA HIS A 190 31.97 -37.66 4.69
C HIS A 190 32.19 -37.78 6.22
N SER A 191 33.05 -36.93 6.79
CA SER A 191 33.30 -36.85 8.23
C SER A 191 32.13 -36.25 9.02
N GLY A 192 31.10 -35.70 8.35
CA GLY A 192 29.93 -35.12 9.01
C GLY A 192 30.21 -33.85 9.82
N SER A 193 31.40 -33.25 9.71
CA SER A 193 31.78 -32.06 10.48
C SER A 193 31.07 -30.80 9.99
N THR A 194 30.84 -30.68 8.68
CA THR A 194 29.93 -29.65 8.12
C THR A 194 28.52 -29.77 8.68
N MET A 195 27.94 -30.98 8.66
CA MET A 195 26.61 -31.23 9.23
C MET A 195 26.57 -30.90 10.74
N LYS A 196 27.60 -31.28 11.49
CA LYS A 196 27.75 -30.91 12.91
C LYS A 196 27.77 -29.39 13.11
N LYS A 197 28.50 -28.65 12.29
CA LYS A 197 28.53 -27.18 12.33
C LYS A 197 27.17 -26.56 11.95
N CYS A 198 26.43 -27.16 11.02
CA CYS A 198 25.08 -26.71 10.67
C CYS A 198 24.05 -26.99 11.76
N LEU A 199 24.25 -28.05 12.55
CA LEU A 199 23.37 -28.42 13.67
C LEU A 199 23.71 -27.68 14.97
N MET A 200 24.95 -27.20 15.10
CA MET A 200 25.34 -26.34 16.23
C MET A 200 24.82 -24.92 15.96
N GLN A 201 23.86 -24.49 16.78
CA GLN A 201 23.46 -23.09 16.80
C GLN A 201 24.69 -22.26 17.18
N GLY A 202 25.06 -21.31 16.32
CA GLY A 202 26.22 -20.44 16.55
C GLY A 202 26.12 -19.76 17.91
N ASP A 203 27.26 -19.56 18.55
CA ASP A 203 27.32 -19.01 19.89
C ASP A 203 26.62 -17.64 19.96
N GLU A 204 25.70 -17.48 20.92
CA GLU A 204 24.81 -16.30 21.06
C GLU A 204 25.58 -14.97 21.09
N HIS A 205 26.84 -14.99 21.55
CA HIS A 205 27.72 -13.82 21.67
C HIS A 205 28.17 -13.21 20.32
N LEU A 206 27.89 -13.85 19.18
CA LEU A 206 28.21 -13.30 17.85
C LEU A 206 27.15 -12.34 17.30
N THR A 207 25.95 -12.30 17.90
CA THR A 207 24.87 -11.43 17.41
C THR A 207 24.97 -10.02 18.01
N VAL A 208 25.78 -9.16 17.38
CA VAL A 208 25.79 -7.73 17.71
C VAL A 208 24.55 -7.08 17.10
N VAL A 209 23.56 -6.80 17.93
CA VAL A 209 22.30 -6.18 17.52
C VAL A 209 22.22 -4.76 18.04
N SER A 210 21.62 -3.85 17.26
CA SER A 210 21.42 -2.47 17.69
C SER A 210 20.58 -2.38 18.96
N LYS A 211 20.95 -1.50 19.90
CA LYS A 211 20.22 -1.30 21.16
C LYS A 211 18.73 -0.99 20.96
N PRO A 212 18.31 -0.07 20.05
CA PRO A 212 16.90 0.25 19.88
C PRO A 212 16.05 -0.94 19.41
N TRP A 213 16.63 -1.80 18.57
CA TRP A 213 15.98 -3.01 18.12
C TRP A 213 15.83 -4.04 19.25
N MET A 214 16.86 -4.21 20.07
CA MET A 214 16.78 -5.09 21.24
C MET A 214 15.73 -4.61 22.25
N ASP A 215 15.67 -3.30 22.51
CA ASP A 215 14.66 -2.70 23.38
C ASP A 215 13.23 -2.92 22.83
N TYR A 216 13.05 -2.82 21.51
CA TYR A 216 11.79 -3.14 20.84
C TYR A 216 11.41 -4.62 20.99
N VAL A 217 12.37 -5.53 20.77
CA VAL A 217 12.15 -6.97 20.91
C VAL A 217 11.78 -7.34 22.35
N GLN A 218 12.45 -6.78 23.35
CA GLN A 218 12.12 -7.01 24.76
C GLN A 218 10.73 -6.51 25.15
N LYS A 219 10.28 -5.39 24.56
CA LYS A 219 8.92 -4.85 24.74
C LYS A 219 7.84 -5.68 24.06
N THR A 220 8.15 -6.28 22.90
CA THR A 220 7.14 -6.93 22.04
C THR A 220 7.11 -8.45 22.15
N LYS A 221 8.24 -9.10 22.44
CA LYS A 221 8.34 -10.56 22.58
C LYS A 221 8.56 -10.93 24.04
N ALA A 222 7.57 -11.54 24.68
CA ALA A 222 7.70 -12.01 26.05
C ALA A 222 8.70 -13.18 26.13
N PRO A 223 9.65 -13.16 27.09
CA PRO A 223 10.40 -14.35 27.42
C PRO A 223 9.46 -15.42 27.99
N LEU A 224 9.70 -16.69 27.67
CA LEU A 224 8.90 -17.78 28.21
C LEU A 224 8.99 -17.78 29.75
N GLY A 225 7.84 -17.75 30.42
CA GLY A 225 7.75 -17.75 31.89
C GLY A 225 7.99 -16.40 32.57
N LYS A 226 8.26 -15.32 31.82
CA LYS A 226 8.40 -13.96 32.37
C LYS A 226 7.31 -13.04 31.82
N LYS A 227 6.83 -12.12 32.65
CA LYS A 227 5.95 -11.03 32.20
C LYS A 227 6.76 -9.97 31.47
N TYR A 228 6.14 -9.28 30.51
CA TYR A 228 6.75 -8.12 29.84
C TYR A 228 7.26 -7.10 30.87
N GLU A 229 8.49 -6.62 30.69
CA GLU A 229 9.02 -5.46 31.41
C GLU A 229 8.30 -4.20 30.92
N LYS A 230 7.17 -3.89 31.56
CA LYS A 230 6.35 -2.72 31.22
C LYS A 230 6.97 -1.41 31.72
N TYR A 231 7.84 -1.48 32.72
CA TYR A 231 8.41 -0.33 33.41
C TYR A 231 9.91 -0.26 33.15
N LEU A 232 10.39 0.93 32.77
CA LEU A 232 11.82 1.18 32.49
C LEU A 232 12.66 1.22 33.78
N ASP A 233 12.03 1.54 34.90
CA ASP A 233 12.68 1.65 36.20
C ASP A 233 12.39 0.41 37.05
N LYS A 234 13.42 -0.08 37.75
CA LYS A 234 13.25 -1.09 38.78
C LYS A 234 12.38 -0.52 39.87
N VAL A 235 11.15 -0.99 39.96
CA VAL A 235 10.31 -0.60 41.09
C VAL A 235 10.97 -1.18 42.35
N PRO A 236 11.13 -0.37 43.41
CA PRO A 236 11.63 -0.86 44.69
C PRO A 236 10.82 -2.07 45.15
N ASP A 237 11.39 -2.89 46.03
CA ASP A 237 10.71 -4.06 46.60
C ASP A 237 9.65 -3.59 47.61
N VAL A 238 8.57 -3.03 47.07
CA VAL A 238 7.43 -2.50 47.80
C VAL A 238 6.18 -3.26 47.38
N PHE A 239 5.34 -3.54 48.35
CA PHE A 239 4.04 -4.15 48.08
C PHE A 239 3.18 -3.14 47.32
N PHE A 240 2.75 -3.51 46.11
CA PHE A 240 1.80 -2.73 45.34
C PHE A 240 0.38 -2.97 45.84
N GLY A 241 -0.40 -1.90 45.89
CA GLY A 241 -1.80 -1.94 46.31
C GLY A 241 -2.08 -1.04 47.50
N TYR A 242 -3.36 -0.84 47.77
CA TYR A 242 -3.78 -0.08 48.93
C TYR A 242 -3.52 -0.91 50.18
N ARG A 243 -2.54 -0.49 51.00
CA ARG A 243 -2.41 -1.03 52.35
C ARG A 243 -3.55 -0.43 53.17
N PRO A 244 -4.51 -1.21 53.69
CA PRO A 244 -5.44 -0.67 54.67
C PRO A 244 -4.60 -0.08 55.80
N HIS A 245 -4.80 1.20 56.07
CA HIS A 245 -4.10 1.88 57.15
C HIS A 245 -4.42 1.10 58.43
N THR A 246 -3.42 0.49 59.03
CA THR A 246 -3.59 -0.08 60.36
C THR A 246 -3.70 1.12 61.29
N ASP A 247 -4.89 1.35 61.84
CA ASP A 247 -5.08 2.38 62.84
C ASP A 247 -4.02 2.19 63.93
N LYS A 248 -3.27 3.26 64.22
CA LYS A 248 -2.22 3.23 65.24
C LYS A 248 -2.82 2.83 66.60
N CYS A 249 -4.08 3.19 66.85
CA CYS A 249 -4.82 2.84 68.05
C CYS A 249 -5.55 1.50 67.89
N THR A 250 -5.24 0.56 68.78
CA THR A 250 -6.05 -0.66 68.91
C THR A 250 -7.37 -0.35 69.60
N ILE A 251 -8.46 -1.05 69.27
CA ILE A 251 -9.79 -0.89 69.91
C ILE A 251 -9.69 -0.91 71.44
N ARG A 252 -8.81 -1.75 72.00
CA ARG A 252 -8.53 -1.81 73.43
C ARG A 252 -8.04 -0.46 74.01
N MET A 253 -7.21 0.27 73.28
CA MET A 253 -6.69 1.58 73.69
C MET A 253 -7.73 2.70 73.59
N LEU A 254 -8.82 2.49 72.86
CA LEU A 254 -9.97 3.42 72.81
C LEU A 254 -10.98 3.14 73.92
N LEU A 255 -11.04 1.89 74.40
CA LEU A 255 -11.96 1.44 75.47
C LEU A 255 -11.37 1.63 76.87
N GLU A 256 -10.06 1.50 77.01
CA GLU A 256 -9.33 1.77 78.25
C GLU A 256 -8.87 3.23 78.25
N ASP A 257 -8.89 3.93 79.40
CA ASP A 257 -8.41 5.32 79.56
C ASP A 257 -6.87 5.38 79.52
N ILE A 258 -6.31 4.78 78.47
CA ILE A 258 -4.89 4.74 78.15
C ILE A 258 -4.69 5.83 77.11
N ARG A 259 -3.80 6.78 77.39
CA ARG A 259 -3.46 7.85 76.43
C ARG A 259 -3.11 7.22 75.08
N PRO A 260 -3.84 7.55 74.00
CA PRO A 260 -3.57 6.98 72.69
C PRO A 260 -2.15 7.36 72.24
N CYS A 261 -1.53 6.42 71.53
CA CYS A 261 -0.28 6.49 70.77
C CYS A 261 0.48 7.81 70.84
N GLU A 262 1.72 7.79 71.35
CA GLU A 262 2.73 8.87 71.31
C GLU A 262 2.29 10.07 70.47
N GLU A 263 1.41 10.90 71.05
CA GLU A 263 1.06 12.16 70.42
C GLU A 263 2.38 12.89 70.30
N ASP A 264 2.73 13.37 69.10
CA ASP A 264 3.83 14.28 68.91
C ASP A 264 3.47 15.59 69.63
N ASN A 265 3.60 15.55 70.95
CA ASN A 265 3.36 16.63 71.90
C ASN A 265 4.43 17.71 71.75
N SER A 266 5.33 17.60 70.76
CA SER A 266 6.39 18.55 70.48
C SER A 266 5.84 19.97 70.32
N LEU A 267 4.75 20.16 69.59
CA LEU A 267 4.08 21.45 69.42
C LEU A 267 3.42 21.94 70.71
N VAL A 268 2.69 21.08 71.42
CA VAL A 268 2.04 21.41 72.70
C VAL A 268 3.06 21.79 73.76
N MET A 269 4.16 21.04 73.85
CA MET A 269 5.29 21.30 74.74
C MET A 269 6.05 22.56 74.35
N ALA A 270 6.12 22.88 73.06
CA ALA A 270 6.75 24.11 72.60
C ALA A 270 5.86 25.35 72.83
N LEU A 271 4.54 25.23 72.67
CA LEU A 271 3.53 26.26 72.99
C LEU A 271 3.50 26.58 74.48
N SER A 272 3.43 25.54 75.32
CA SER A 272 3.48 25.71 76.77
C SER A 272 4.81 26.32 77.22
N TYR A 273 5.93 25.93 76.62
CA TYR A 273 7.24 26.53 76.87
C TYR A 273 7.27 28.03 76.51
N LEU A 274 6.70 28.41 75.36
CA LEU A 274 6.62 29.81 74.94
C LEU A 274 5.78 30.64 75.90
N ASN A 275 4.62 30.16 76.32
CA ASN A 275 3.79 30.87 77.30
C ASN A 275 4.52 31.04 78.64
N ARG A 276 5.22 30.01 79.10
CA ARG A 276 6.08 30.09 80.30
C ARG A 276 7.21 31.12 80.13
N LEU A 277 7.83 31.18 78.96
CA LEU A 277 8.86 32.17 78.64
C LEU A 277 8.28 33.59 78.68
N ARG A 278 7.12 33.82 78.05
CA ARG A 278 6.43 35.12 78.05
C ARG A 278 6.11 35.60 79.47
N GLU A 279 5.54 34.72 80.29
CA GLU A 279 5.28 35.02 81.70
C GLU A 279 6.57 35.33 82.48
N SER A 280 7.63 34.55 82.25
CA SER A 280 8.91 34.75 82.94
C SER A 280 9.57 36.08 82.58
N LEU A 281 9.46 36.51 81.32
CA LEU A 281 9.98 37.80 80.87
C LEU A 281 9.15 38.97 81.42
N HIS A 282 7.84 38.80 81.52
CA HIS A 282 6.96 39.83 82.06
C HIS A 282 7.11 40.02 83.58
N LYS A 283 7.41 38.95 84.34
CA LYS A 283 7.60 39.00 85.79
C LYS A 283 8.95 39.59 86.22
N ARG A 284 9.92 39.73 85.31
CA ARG A 284 11.25 40.27 85.63
C ARG A 284 11.19 41.81 85.61
N ASN A 285 11.54 42.43 86.74
CA ASN A 285 11.62 43.88 86.84
C ASN A 285 12.84 44.47 86.13
N ASP A 286 13.85 43.63 85.89
CA ASP A 286 15.16 44.04 85.35
C ASP A 286 15.23 43.97 83.82
N PHE A 287 14.12 43.62 83.16
CA PHE A 287 14.09 43.37 81.71
C PHE A 287 12.97 44.18 81.05
N TYR A 288 13.35 45.06 80.12
CA TYR A 288 12.41 45.71 79.22
C TYR A 288 12.56 45.16 77.80
N MET A 289 11.44 44.95 77.11
CA MET A 289 11.44 44.45 75.73
C MET A 289 12.21 45.38 74.77
N MET A 290 12.24 46.69 75.06
CA MET A 290 13.00 47.67 74.29
C MET A 290 14.51 47.43 74.35
N ASP A 291 15.03 46.93 75.48
CA ASP A 291 16.46 46.64 75.62
C ASP A 291 16.88 45.44 74.76
N LEU A 292 15.97 44.48 74.57
CA LEU A 292 16.16 43.36 73.66
C LEU A 292 16.17 43.83 72.21
N ILE A 293 15.22 44.67 71.82
CA ILE A 293 15.13 45.23 70.45
C ILE A 293 16.39 46.06 70.14
N ALA A 294 16.78 46.97 71.03
CA ALA A 294 17.99 47.79 70.87
C ALA A 294 19.29 46.96 70.84
N SER A 295 19.31 45.79 71.51
CA SER A 295 20.46 44.88 71.45
C SER A 295 20.49 44.06 70.16
N LEU A 296 19.33 43.72 69.60
CA LEU A 296 19.20 43.06 68.30
C LEU A 296 19.56 44.02 67.16
N GLU A 297 19.12 45.28 67.22
CA GLU A 297 19.46 46.32 66.25
C GLU A 297 20.96 46.65 66.21
N ARG A 298 21.65 46.60 67.36
CA ARG A 298 23.11 46.79 67.43
C ARG A 298 23.90 45.65 66.78
N GLU A 299 23.34 44.44 66.80
CA GLU A 299 23.95 43.25 66.23
C GLU A 299 23.62 43.09 64.75
N ASP A 300 22.48 43.64 64.29
CA ASP A 300 22.12 43.76 62.87
C ASP A 300 22.84 44.94 62.21
N LYS A 301 24.09 44.70 61.76
CA LYS A 301 24.90 45.70 61.03
C LYS A 301 24.30 46.14 59.70
N GLU A 302 23.40 45.34 59.13
CA GLU A 302 22.82 45.58 57.81
C GLU A 302 21.42 46.24 57.89
N HIS A 303 20.85 46.37 59.10
CA HIS A 303 19.51 46.90 59.37
C HIS A 303 18.42 46.26 58.46
N THR A 304 18.60 44.98 58.15
CA THR A 304 17.70 44.26 57.24
C THR A 304 16.43 43.78 57.93
N GLY A 305 16.34 43.86 59.26
CA GLY A 305 15.18 43.36 59.99
C GLY A 305 15.21 41.84 60.19
N HIS A 306 16.25 41.17 59.68
CA HIS A 306 16.35 39.72 59.57
C HIS A 306 17.68 39.21 60.14
N MET A 307 17.60 38.25 61.05
CA MET A 307 18.78 37.69 61.71
C MET A 307 18.66 36.17 61.83
N PRO A 308 19.77 35.41 61.75
CA PRO A 308 19.72 33.97 62.01
C PRO A 308 19.32 33.68 63.46
N LEU A 309 18.54 32.62 63.66
CA LEU A 309 18.01 32.24 64.99
C LEU A 309 19.12 32.05 66.04
N SER A 310 20.29 31.55 65.65
CA SER A 310 21.44 31.36 66.55
C SER A 310 21.97 32.68 67.12
N GLN A 311 22.00 33.75 66.33
CA GLN A 311 22.44 35.07 66.79
C GLN A 311 21.40 35.71 67.71
N ILE A 312 20.10 35.58 67.40
CA ILE A 312 19.01 36.03 68.27
C ILE A 312 19.06 35.32 69.64
N LEU A 313 19.28 34.01 69.66
CA LEU A 313 19.43 33.27 70.90
C LEU A 313 20.71 33.68 71.65
N GLY A 314 21.78 34.02 70.93
CA GLY A 314 23.02 34.56 71.50
C GLY A 314 22.83 35.91 72.19
N THR A 315 22.04 36.83 71.62
CA THR A 315 21.73 38.12 72.25
C THR A 315 20.82 37.95 73.47
N MET A 316 19.85 37.04 73.41
CA MET A 316 19.04 36.67 74.57
C MET A 316 19.89 36.08 75.70
N TYR A 317 20.92 35.28 75.37
CA TYR A 317 21.86 34.76 76.36
C TYR A 317 22.68 35.86 77.03
N LYS A 318 23.14 36.87 76.27
CA LYS A 318 23.83 38.06 76.82
C LYS A 318 22.94 38.83 77.80
N LEU A 319 21.63 38.84 77.58
CA LEU A 319 20.62 39.44 78.46
C LEU A 319 20.16 38.50 79.60
N HIS A 320 20.89 37.41 79.83
CA HIS A 320 20.58 36.40 80.86
C HIS A 320 19.20 35.74 80.71
N ILE A 321 18.74 35.53 79.47
CA ILE A 321 17.53 34.77 79.15
C ILE A 321 17.98 33.42 78.57
N ARG A 322 17.73 32.33 79.31
CA ARG A 322 18.04 30.97 78.85
C ARG A 322 16.86 30.40 78.07
N VAL A 323 17.11 30.09 76.80
CA VAL A 323 16.08 29.69 75.86
C VAL A 323 16.43 28.35 75.22
N ASP A 324 15.42 27.47 75.11
CA ASP A 324 15.53 26.21 74.39
C ASP A 324 15.34 26.43 72.89
N ALA A 325 16.45 26.29 72.15
CA ALA A 325 16.48 26.51 70.70
C ALA A 325 15.53 25.58 69.93
N ALA A 326 15.40 24.32 70.37
CA ALA A 326 14.60 23.33 69.65
C ALA A 326 13.10 23.67 69.74
N LYS A 327 12.62 23.99 70.95
CA LYS A 327 11.22 24.37 71.17
C LYS A 327 10.85 25.67 70.45
N ILE A 328 11.73 26.68 70.49
CA ILE A 328 11.48 27.94 69.75
C ILE A 328 11.45 27.70 68.23
N ARG A 329 12.34 26.85 67.70
CA ARG A 329 12.33 26.52 66.27
C ARG A 329 11.05 25.82 65.84
N THR A 330 10.59 24.82 66.60
CA THR A 330 9.32 24.12 66.33
C THR A 330 8.13 25.09 66.31
N MET A 331 8.15 26.09 67.20
CA MET A 331 7.12 27.13 67.26
C MET A 331 7.17 28.09 66.08
N LEU A 332 8.35 28.59 65.73
CA LEU A 332 8.50 29.55 64.64
C LEU A 332 8.14 28.95 63.28
N SER A 333 8.44 27.66 63.09
CA SER A 333 8.00 26.90 61.92
C SER A 333 6.48 26.77 61.88
N HIS A 334 5.83 26.42 63.00
CA HIS A 334 4.37 26.35 63.06
C HIS A 334 3.69 27.70 62.73
N PHE A 335 4.27 28.83 63.13
CA PHE A 335 3.73 30.15 62.81
C PHE A 335 4.07 30.63 61.38
N GLY A 336 4.89 29.91 60.62
CA GLY A 336 5.34 30.30 59.28
C GLY A 336 6.12 31.61 59.29
N LYS A 337 6.98 31.82 60.31
CA LYS A 337 7.74 33.06 60.51
C LYS A 337 9.24 32.93 60.26
N ILE A 338 9.63 31.78 59.70
CA ILE A 338 10.94 31.52 59.13
C ILE A 338 10.80 31.77 57.63
N LEU A 339 11.67 32.60 57.05
CA LEU A 339 11.61 32.92 55.62
C LEU A 339 12.17 31.76 54.77
N ASP A 340 13.23 31.11 55.24
CA ASP A 340 13.94 30.04 54.54
C ASP A 340 13.92 28.74 55.37
N GLU A 341 12.78 28.04 55.41
CA GLU A 341 12.68 26.75 56.11
C GLU A 341 13.58 25.70 55.45
N GLY A 342 14.53 25.15 56.21
CA GLY A 342 15.41 24.06 55.77
C GLY A 342 16.73 24.46 55.10
N CYS A 343 17.04 25.76 55.00
CA CYS A 343 18.36 26.24 54.56
C CYS A 343 19.30 26.49 55.76
N PRO A 344 20.63 26.36 55.61
CA PRO A 344 21.58 26.66 56.69
C PRO A 344 21.57 28.14 57.14
N THR A 345 20.99 29.03 56.33
CA THR A 345 20.74 30.44 56.66
C THR A 345 19.27 30.65 57.05
N GLU A 346 18.79 29.99 58.10
CA GLU A 346 17.43 30.23 58.62
C GLU A 346 17.31 31.67 59.14
N ARG A 347 16.72 32.57 58.35
CA ARG A 347 16.50 33.97 58.73
C ARG A 347 15.15 34.15 59.40
N VAL A 348 15.14 34.84 60.54
CA VAL A 348 13.95 35.18 61.31
C VAL A 348 13.83 36.69 61.38
N ASN A 349 12.61 37.21 61.19
CA ASN A 349 12.33 38.62 61.45
C ASN A 349 12.30 38.86 62.97
N TYR A 350 13.25 39.65 63.48
CA TYR A 350 13.42 39.83 64.92
C TYR A 350 12.30 40.67 65.55
N ASP A 351 11.70 41.62 64.82
CA ASP A 351 10.53 42.37 65.30
C ASP A 351 9.34 41.43 65.53
N HIS A 352 9.10 40.53 64.56
CA HIS A 352 8.03 39.57 64.68
C HIS A 352 8.28 38.57 65.82
N PHE A 353 9.54 38.17 66.03
CA PHE A 353 9.94 37.34 67.17
C PHE A 353 9.68 38.04 68.51
N CYS A 354 10.08 39.32 68.64
CA CYS A 354 9.81 40.13 69.84
C CYS A 354 8.30 40.33 70.09
N ARG A 355 7.50 40.47 69.02
CA ARG A 355 6.03 40.52 69.11
C ARG A 355 5.43 39.25 69.70
N ILE A 356 5.89 38.08 69.26
CA ILE A 356 5.46 36.79 69.80
C ILE A 356 5.84 36.64 71.29
N LEU A 357 7.00 37.17 71.70
CA LEU A 357 7.46 37.13 73.09
C LEU A 357 6.76 38.13 74.01
N SER A 358 6.17 39.20 73.47
CA SER A 358 5.53 40.24 74.27
C SER A 358 4.17 39.76 74.82
N VAL A 359 3.94 39.81 76.14
CA VAL A 359 2.62 39.44 76.74
C VAL A 359 1.47 40.34 76.26
N GLN A 360 1.78 41.58 75.88
CA GLN A 360 0.78 42.58 75.46
C GLN A 360 0.13 42.27 74.11
N GLN A 361 0.75 41.44 73.26
CA GLN A 361 0.20 41.09 71.95
C GLN A 361 -0.38 39.67 71.94
N PRO A 362 -1.56 39.44 71.36
CA PRO A 362 -2.11 38.09 71.23
C PRO A 362 -1.23 37.22 70.30
N LEU A 363 -1.19 35.91 70.54
CA LEU A 363 -0.54 34.99 69.61
C LEU A 363 -1.29 34.96 68.27
N PRO A 364 -0.60 34.72 67.15
CA PRO A 364 -1.26 34.38 65.89
C PRO A 364 -2.19 33.17 66.09
N ASN A 365 -3.27 33.10 65.30
CA ASN A 365 -4.24 32.01 65.40
C ASN A 365 -3.53 30.67 65.18
N VAL A 366 -3.31 29.95 66.29
CA VAL A 366 -2.86 28.56 66.31
C VAL A 366 -4.12 27.78 66.00
N GLY A 367 -4.21 27.11 64.85
CA GLY A 367 -5.36 26.27 64.52
C GLY A 367 -5.60 25.17 65.56
N CYS A 368 -6.40 24.16 65.23
CA CYS A 368 -6.55 23.00 66.13
C CYS A 368 -5.18 22.31 66.33
N ILE A 369 -4.54 22.53 67.49
CA ILE A 369 -3.24 21.93 67.86
C ILE A 369 -3.36 20.44 68.16
N GLY A 370 -4.58 19.95 68.40
CA GLY A 370 -4.84 18.52 68.49
C GLY A 370 -4.76 17.87 67.12
N HIS A 371 -3.90 16.87 66.97
CA HIS A 371 -4.02 15.87 65.90
C HIS A 371 -5.29 15.06 66.15
N ILE A 372 -6.43 15.64 65.82
CA ILE A 372 -7.67 14.88 65.68
C ILE A 372 -7.46 14.05 64.42
N PRO A 373 -7.52 12.71 64.48
CA PRO A 373 -7.35 11.89 63.29
C PRO A 373 -8.35 12.33 62.23
N ASP A 374 -7.90 12.45 60.98
CA ASP A 374 -8.74 12.83 59.82
C ASP A 374 -9.98 11.93 59.68
N ASN A 375 -9.94 10.75 60.30
CA ASN A 375 -11.01 9.76 60.35
C ASN A 375 -12.09 9.99 61.42
N MET A 376 -12.10 11.12 62.13
CA MET A 376 -13.27 11.44 62.96
C MET A 376 -14.43 11.87 62.05
N TYR A 377 -15.13 10.88 61.51
CA TYR A 377 -16.40 11.00 60.81
C TYR A 377 -17.26 12.03 61.53
N ASN A 378 -17.46 13.18 60.88
CA ASN A 378 -18.37 14.24 61.25
C ASN A 378 -18.29 14.63 62.74
N LYS A 379 -17.55 15.69 63.07
CA LYS A 379 -17.65 16.40 64.37
C LYS A 379 -19.05 16.94 64.68
N GLU A 380 -20.00 16.71 63.79
CA GLU A 380 -21.39 17.02 63.99
C GLU A 380 -22.03 16.00 64.93
N THR A 381 -21.92 16.25 66.23
CA THR A 381 -22.78 15.61 67.21
C THR A 381 -24.23 15.91 66.85
N THR A 382 -25.15 14.99 67.16
CA THR A 382 -26.60 15.21 67.00
C THR A 382 -27.04 16.54 67.60
N TYR A 383 -26.44 16.96 68.71
CA TYR A 383 -26.70 18.26 69.33
C TYR A 383 -26.25 19.44 68.45
N THR A 384 -25.02 19.40 67.89
CA THR A 384 -24.56 20.47 66.97
C THR A 384 -25.35 20.52 65.67
N LYS A 385 -25.81 19.38 65.13
CA LYS A 385 -26.74 19.35 63.99
C LYS A 385 -28.06 20.01 64.33
N LEU A 386 -28.63 19.68 65.48
CA LEU A 386 -29.90 20.23 65.94
C LEU A 386 -29.80 21.74 66.22
N CYS A 387 -28.66 22.21 66.73
CA CYS A 387 -28.39 23.65 66.87
C CYS A 387 -28.21 24.35 65.52
N LYS A 388 -27.57 23.71 64.53
CA LYS A 388 -27.46 24.23 63.17
C LYS A 388 -28.82 24.27 62.46
N ASP A 389 -29.64 23.24 62.61
CA ASP A 389 -31.01 23.16 62.06
C ASP A 389 -31.92 24.22 62.67
N ARG A 390 -31.76 24.54 63.97
CA ARG A 390 -32.51 25.63 64.62
C ARG A 390 -32.09 27.02 64.16
N MET A 391 -30.82 27.18 63.75
CA MET A 391 -30.23 28.46 63.37
C MET A 391 -30.28 28.70 61.84
N ALA A 392 -30.60 27.69 61.05
CA ALA A 392 -30.80 27.81 59.62
C ALA A 392 -32.26 28.18 59.32
N ASP A 393 -32.50 29.34 58.70
CA ASP A 393 -33.75 29.57 57.98
C ASP A 393 -33.90 28.47 56.91
N ILE A 394 -35.13 27.94 56.76
CA ILE A 394 -35.47 26.76 55.94
C ILE A 394 -34.60 26.68 54.67
N PRO A 395 -33.57 25.81 54.64
CA PRO A 395 -32.66 25.80 53.52
C PRO A 395 -33.25 24.96 52.40
N VAL A 396 -33.24 25.54 51.21
CA VAL A 396 -33.27 24.80 49.93
C VAL A 396 -32.26 23.65 50.03
N SER A 397 -32.70 22.44 49.65
CA SER A 397 -31.91 21.21 49.71
C SER A 397 -30.48 21.40 49.18
N PRO A 398 -29.45 20.79 49.80
CA PRO A 398 -28.07 20.95 49.33
C PRO A 398 -27.89 20.40 47.93
N GLU A 399 -27.43 21.22 46.99
CA GLU A 399 -26.96 20.77 45.68
C GLU A 399 -25.67 19.96 45.86
N PHE A 400 -25.79 18.64 45.85
CA PHE A 400 -24.65 17.75 45.65
C PHE A 400 -24.19 17.86 44.18
N ASN A 401 -23.36 18.86 43.88
CA ASN A 401 -22.75 19.04 42.56
C ASN A 401 -21.65 17.99 42.34
N TRP A 402 -22.05 16.81 41.86
CA TRP A 402 -21.12 15.78 41.38
C TRP A 402 -20.79 16.09 39.91
N PRO A 403 -19.51 16.11 39.48
CA PRO A 403 -19.09 16.83 38.26
C PRO A 403 -19.63 16.35 36.90
N ASN A 404 -20.48 15.33 36.83
CA ASN A 404 -20.87 14.68 35.56
C ASN A 404 -22.34 14.19 35.49
N ARG A 405 -23.27 14.76 36.29
CA ARG A 405 -24.70 14.36 36.24
C ARG A 405 -25.52 15.33 35.39
N SER A 406 -26.30 14.80 34.44
CA SER A 406 -27.35 15.56 33.77
C SER A 406 -28.50 15.83 34.75
N ALA A 407 -29.18 16.98 34.64
CA ALA A 407 -30.28 17.35 35.53
C ALA A 407 -31.45 16.35 35.53
N HIS A 408 -31.63 15.61 34.44
CA HIS A 408 -32.60 14.52 34.40
C HIS A 408 -32.21 13.32 35.29
N ARG A 409 -30.92 13.05 35.48
CA ARG A 409 -30.44 12.01 36.41
C ARG A 409 -30.51 12.43 37.88
N THR A 410 -30.58 13.73 38.17
CA THR A 410 -30.83 14.23 39.53
C THR A 410 -32.32 14.15 39.87
N ASP A 411 -33.21 14.36 38.90
CA ASP A 411 -34.65 14.16 39.09
C ASP A 411 -35.00 12.74 39.52
N ASP A 412 -34.38 11.72 38.92
CA ASP A 412 -34.66 10.31 39.24
C ASP A 412 -34.35 9.95 40.70
N ILE A 413 -33.54 10.76 41.40
CA ILE A 413 -33.17 10.59 42.81
C ILE A 413 -34.06 11.44 43.71
N ASN A 414 -34.48 12.60 43.23
CA ASN A 414 -35.31 13.54 43.97
C ASN A 414 -36.81 13.28 43.81
N THR A 415 -37.24 12.35 42.94
CA THR A 415 -38.64 11.90 42.86
C THR A 415 -39.07 11.24 44.16
N HIS A 416 -39.95 11.91 44.91
CA HIS A 416 -40.51 11.36 46.13
C HIS A 416 -41.67 10.41 45.83
N VAL A 417 -41.99 9.51 46.76
CA VAL A 417 -43.09 8.54 46.65
C VAL A 417 -44.42 9.21 46.31
N LYS A 418 -44.66 10.44 46.82
CA LYS A 418 -45.86 11.24 46.51
C LYS A 418 -46.00 11.55 45.01
N ASP A 419 -44.89 11.82 44.33
CA ASP A 419 -44.87 12.26 42.93
C ASP A 419 -45.19 11.10 41.97
N VAL A 420 -44.96 9.86 42.43
CA VAL A 420 -45.31 8.62 41.70
C VAL A 420 -46.77 8.22 41.92
N ILE A 421 -47.28 8.37 43.15
CA ILE A 421 -48.64 8.00 43.51
C ILE A 421 -49.66 9.00 42.94
N GLN A 422 -49.34 10.29 42.99
CA GLN A 422 -50.20 11.37 42.49
C GLN A 422 -49.39 12.36 41.65
N PRO A 423 -49.02 11.99 40.40
CA PRO A 423 -48.25 12.88 39.54
C PRO A 423 -49.08 14.10 39.15
N GLU A 424 -48.46 15.28 39.24
CA GLU A 424 -49.06 16.52 38.75
C GLU A 424 -49.28 16.44 37.22
N LEU A 425 -50.23 17.22 36.70
CA LEU A 425 -50.52 17.30 35.27
C LEU A 425 -49.28 17.47 34.36
N PRO A 426 -48.29 18.33 34.64
CA PRO A 426 -47.07 18.42 33.83
C PRO A 426 -46.30 17.09 33.74
N ILE A 427 -46.24 16.34 34.84
CA ILE A 427 -45.55 15.03 34.89
C ILE A 427 -46.28 14.00 34.02
N LYS A 428 -47.61 14.03 33.99
CA LYS A 428 -48.42 13.16 33.11
C LYS A 428 -48.22 13.45 31.61
N VAL A 429 -47.88 14.69 31.27
CA VAL A 429 -47.59 15.13 29.88
C VAL A 429 -46.12 14.85 29.50
N GLY A 430 -45.31 14.36 30.43
CA GLY A 430 -43.91 13.97 30.20
C GLY A 430 -42.88 15.04 30.58
N LEU A 431 -43.29 16.12 31.25
CA LEU A 431 -42.38 17.15 31.78
C LEU A 431 -41.83 16.73 33.14
N ARG A 432 -40.54 16.98 33.39
CA ARG A 432 -39.90 16.67 34.68
C ARG A 432 -39.90 17.87 35.64
N PRO A 433 -39.78 17.67 36.96
CA PRO A 433 -39.68 18.76 37.93
C PRO A 433 -38.53 19.73 37.63
N SER A 434 -37.35 19.24 37.20
CA SER A 434 -36.25 20.11 36.79
C SER A 434 -36.59 21.00 35.60
N ASP A 435 -37.46 20.58 34.68
CA ASP A 435 -37.84 21.42 33.53
C ASP A 435 -38.58 22.69 33.96
N MET A 436 -39.28 22.64 35.11
CA MET A 436 -40.02 23.77 35.68
C MET A 436 -39.14 24.67 36.55
N THR A 437 -38.09 24.13 37.18
CA THR A 437 -37.17 24.86 38.06
C THR A 437 -35.95 25.40 37.32
N TRP A 438 -35.67 24.93 36.10
CA TRP A 438 -34.54 25.37 35.30
C TRP A 438 -34.60 26.89 35.00
N PRO A 439 -33.52 27.64 35.23
CA PRO A 439 -33.47 29.07 34.94
C PRO A 439 -33.40 29.33 33.42
N ARG A 440 -34.35 30.11 32.90
CA ARG A 440 -34.49 30.45 31.48
C ARG A 440 -34.38 31.96 31.28
N SER A 441 -33.96 32.37 30.08
CA SER A 441 -33.89 33.79 29.71
C SER A 441 -35.28 34.40 29.51
N LYS A 442 -35.37 35.73 29.57
CA LYS A 442 -36.60 36.49 29.37
C LYS A 442 -37.31 36.09 28.07
N ASP A 443 -36.60 36.10 26.95
CA ASP A 443 -37.13 35.76 25.63
C ASP A 443 -37.72 34.34 25.55
N GLN A 444 -37.13 33.38 26.29
CA GLN A 444 -37.64 32.02 26.32
C GLN A 444 -38.92 31.91 27.15
N ILE A 445 -39.03 32.68 28.23
CA ILE A 445 -40.24 32.71 29.06
C ILE A 445 -41.36 33.46 28.33
N GLU A 446 -41.07 34.55 27.62
CA GLU A 446 -42.04 35.23 26.78
C GLU A 446 -42.66 34.26 25.76
N ARG A 447 -41.83 33.52 25.02
CA ARG A 447 -42.30 32.49 24.06
C ARG A 447 -43.17 31.39 24.67
N ILE A 448 -42.92 31.01 25.92
CA ILE A 448 -43.71 29.97 26.60
C ILE A 448 -45.09 30.50 26.98
N PHE A 449 -45.19 31.79 27.32
CA PHE A 449 -46.40 32.42 27.83
C PHE A 449 -47.09 33.37 26.83
N ASP A 450 -46.58 33.50 25.59
CA ASP A 450 -47.11 34.34 24.51
C ASP A 450 -48.62 34.17 24.26
N ASN A 451 -49.13 32.95 24.43
CA ASN A 451 -50.54 32.63 24.19
C ASN A 451 -51.42 32.71 25.45
N ILE A 452 -50.83 32.98 26.62
CA ILE A 452 -51.50 32.90 27.94
C ILE A 452 -51.58 34.28 28.59
N VAL A 453 -50.58 35.14 28.42
CA VAL A 453 -50.45 36.43 29.11
C VAL A 453 -50.24 37.56 28.11
N SER A 454 -50.91 38.70 28.30
CA SER A 454 -50.65 39.90 27.48
C SER A 454 -49.27 40.49 27.77
N LYS A 455 -48.65 41.13 26.78
CA LYS A 455 -47.28 41.66 26.89
C LYS A 455 -47.08 42.60 28.09
N ASP A 456 -48.10 43.41 28.40
CA ASP A 456 -48.04 44.36 29.52
C ASP A 456 -48.09 43.67 30.89
N ALA A 457 -48.89 42.60 31.02
CA ALA A 457 -48.95 41.80 32.25
C ALA A 457 -47.67 40.98 32.44
N PHE A 458 -47.09 40.47 31.35
CA PHE A 458 -45.83 39.74 31.37
C PHE A 458 -44.68 40.59 31.94
N GLU A 459 -44.52 41.83 31.46
CA GLU A 459 -43.45 42.72 31.90
C GLU A 459 -43.57 43.08 33.40
N ASN A 460 -44.80 43.29 33.88
CA ASN A 460 -45.09 43.58 35.29
C ASN A 460 -44.72 42.40 36.20
N ILE A 461 -45.08 41.17 35.81
CA ILE A 461 -44.72 39.95 36.54
C ILE A 461 -43.19 39.76 36.55
N TRP A 462 -42.53 39.97 35.40
CA TRP A 462 -41.09 39.83 35.26
C TRP A 462 -40.32 40.80 36.17
N GLN A 463 -40.72 42.08 36.19
CA GLN A 463 -40.09 43.09 37.04
C GLN A 463 -40.24 42.77 38.53
N ARG A 464 -41.39 42.24 38.97
CA ARG A 464 -41.60 41.82 40.37
C ARG A 464 -40.71 40.65 40.78
N ILE A 465 -40.50 39.68 39.89
CA ILE A 465 -39.60 38.54 40.15
C ILE A 465 -38.16 39.03 40.27
N MET A 466 -37.73 39.92 39.37
CA MET A 466 -36.37 40.49 39.41
C MET A 466 -36.15 41.39 40.63
N ALA A 467 -37.17 42.14 41.05
CA ALA A 467 -37.12 42.94 42.28
C ALA A 467 -36.93 42.07 43.53
N LYS A 468 -37.64 40.93 43.62
CA LYS A 468 -37.49 39.97 44.74
C LYS A 468 -36.13 39.28 44.78
N LYS A 469 -35.47 39.08 43.64
CA LYS A 469 -34.13 38.47 43.59
C LYS A 469 -33.01 39.43 44.00
N LYS A 470 -33.11 40.72 43.67
CA LYS A 470 -32.11 41.74 44.04
C LYS A 470 -31.91 41.89 45.56
N THR A 471 -32.89 41.52 46.38
CA THR A 471 -32.78 41.55 47.84
C THR A 471 -31.99 40.39 48.44
N ASN A 472 -31.82 39.27 47.73
CA ASN A 472 -31.33 38.03 48.32
C ASN A 472 -29.92 37.62 47.90
N ASP A 473 -29.40 38.06 46.75
CA ASP A 473 -27.98 37.90 46.39
C ASP A 473 -27.63 38.79 45.16
N GLN A 474 -26.52 39.51 45.23
CA GLN A 474 -25.90 40.17 44.08
C GLN A 474 -25.22 39.09 43.22
N ASP A 475 -25.42 39.14 41.89
CA ASP A 475 -24.68 38.39 40.84
C ASP A 475 -25.35 37.19 40.16
N LEU A 476 -26.68 37.18 40.02
CA LEU A 476 -27.35 36.29 39.07
C LEU A 476 -27.89 37.04 37.84
N LYS A 477 -27.40 36.62 36.67
CA LYS A 477 -27.89 36.98 35.31
C LYS A 477 -29.42 36.91 35.27
N GLU A 478 -30.06 37.78 34.48
CA GLU A 478 -31.53 37.93 34.33
C GLU A 478 -32.25 36.64 33.89
N LEU A 479 -32.36 35.68 34.80
CA LEU A 479 -32.91 34.35 34.58
C LEU A 479 -34.02 34.09 35.60
N ALA A 480 -35.13 33.56 35.14
CA ALA A 480 -36.23 33.11 35.99
C ALA A 480 -36.61 31.67 35.63
N SER A 481 -37.18 30.93 36.58
CA SER A 481 -37.74 29.62 36.30
C SER A 481 -39.23 29.70 35.98
N VAL A 482 -39.75 28.73 35.23
CA VAL A 482 -41.18 28.67 34.84
C VAL A 482 -42.07 28.53 36.09
N ALA A 483 -41.62 27.79 37.11
CA ALA A 483 -42.32 27.66 38.38
C ALA A 483 -42.40 29.00 39.15
N GLN A 484 -41.32 29.77 39.19
CA GLN A 484 -41.30 31.10 39.81
C GLN A 484 -42.24 32.06 39.07
N PHE A 485 -42.25 32.02 37.74
CA PHE A 485 -43.12 32.85 36.92
C PHE A 485 -44.61 32.50 37.11
N ARG A 486 -44.95 31.21 37.10
CA ARG A 486 -46.31 30.72 37.34
C ARG A 486 -46.82 31.08 38.74
N ALA A 487 -45.98 30.98 39.77
CA ALA A 487 -46.36 31.37 41.13
C ALA A 487 -46.65 32.87 41.24
N ALA A 488 -45.83 33.71 40.59
CA ALA A 488 -46.05 35.16 40.55
C ALA A 488 -47.33 35.52 39.77
N MET A 489 -47.60 34.84 38.65
CA MET A 489 -48.83 34.99 37.88
C MET A 489 -50.07 34.64 38.71
N ASN A 490 -50.05 33.52 39.44
CA ASN A 490 -51.16 33.13 40.31
C ASN A 490 -51.40 34.14 41.44
N CYS A 491 -50.33 34.70 42.02
CA CYS A 491 -50.45 35.77 43.00
C CYS A 491 -51.12 37.03 42.43
N GLU A 492 -50.91 37.36 41.15
CA GLU A 492 -51.59 38.49 40.51
C GLU A 492 -53.07 38.24 40.25
N MET A 493 -53.42 37.03 39.82
CA MET A 493 -54.82 36.64 39.60
C MET A 493 -55.63 36.63 40.91
N HIS A 494 -55.01 36.24 42.02
CA HIS A 494 -55.64 36.30 43.36
C HIS A 494 -55.64 37.70 43.98
N ALA A 495 -54.80 38.63 43.50
CA ALA A 495 -54.82 40.03 43.92
C ALA A 495 -55.83 40.88 43.13
N SER A 496 -56.42 40.34 42.06
CA SER A 496 -57.37 41.01 41.18
C SER A 496 -58.81 40.48 41.30
N THR A 497 -59.03 39.47 42.15
CA THR A 497 -60.34 39.08 42.71
C THR A 497 -60.48 39.63 44.12
#